data_AF-A0A0J9R874-F1
#
_entry.id   AF-A0A0J9R874-F1
#
_cell.length_a   1.000
_cell.length_b   1.000
_cell.length_c   1.000
_cell.angle_alpha   90.00
_cell.angle_beta   90.00
_cell.angle_gamma   90.00
#
_symmetry.space_group_name_H-M   'P 1'
#
loop_
_entity.id
_entity.type
_entity.pdbx_description
1 polymer ?
#
loop_
_entity_poly.entity_id
_entity_poly.type
_entity_poly.pdbx_seq_one_letter_code
_entity_poly.pdbx_strand_id
1 'polypeptide(L)'
;MSARTKRLKYNITELDHEFHYFIKNMSCRAVMRLPYTYRCRMATQASDCKHIINFFNYFRMMYCSIDIDDKATEVLFMLLFSFICVAFLWLMSFNIGTYFSPVLKIISLKLHMNEYLAGVTFLAFGNCSPEIIANLMPVRADAPIFTITVGNTLAIILLSGGTVCFLRPFRMNGHSTLRDLLFLLLGVEVLRFVMIKEGAVTLGEGIVLFVIYVVYVAINIADLALLRYYIRKLRRELDYLESLTPPPIKEINAKLRKLISWEEQDDIGIKDTTKYRRSRDTGNHFSNMTSSGYFVTPIPERRSEHVDYESNRTALYDSENPKNLQLFTEFLQSLNPVDPEAWQLGGWSNRIYLIARCPLVFVLQLFIPVVDYEKVKHGWSKLLNCTQIVTNPFVVITLVHSGVSSVYKSWHITLDFSVSMWSPCLTVPLAIVIFLHSRTDVPPSYHHLFIILTFFSSMVTLWLAVTELEVLSEIVGIVFNLSESFMAVTFEAVSNATPDIIANYQLALQGYGRMAFAAIIGGPVFAIFQRFWSA
;
A
#
# COMPACT_ATOMS: atom_id res chain seq x y z
N MET A 1 6.77 -38.70 -61.89
CA MET A 1 7.04 -37.39 -61.26
C MET A 1 6.75 -37.49 -59.76
N SER A 2 7.79 -37.66 -58.93
CA SER A 2 7.68 -37.53 -57.48
C SER A 2 8.81 -36.62 -57.03
N ALA A 3 8.47 -35.37 -56.73
CA ALA A 3 9.42 -34.37 -56.24
C ALA A 3 9.66 -34.63 -54.75
N ARG A 4 10.85 -35.13 -54.40
CA ARG A 4 11.33 -35.18 -53.02
C ARG A 4 11.63 -33.76 -52.54
N THR A 5 10.73 -33.21 -51.73
CA THR A 5 10.97 -32.02 -50.91
C THR A 5 12.05 -32.37 -49.87
N LYS A 6 13.32 -32.08 -50.15
CA LYS A 6 14.39 -32.11 -49.15
C LYS A 6 14.08 -31.04 -48.10
N ARG A 7 13.63 -31.45 -46.91
CA ARG A 7 13.74 -30.64 -45.70
C ARG A 7 15.24 -30.43 -45.45
N LEU A 8 15.72 -29.22 -45.70
CA LEU A 8 17.01 -28.75 -45.21
C LEU A 8 16.99 -28.83 -43.68
N LYS A 9 17.69 -29.82 -43.12
CA LYS A 9 18.10 -29.78 -41.70
C LYS A 9 19.19 -28.72 -41.61
N TYR A 10 18.88 -27.57 -41.02
CA TYR A 10 19.89 -26.59 -40.64
C TYR A 10 20.80 -27.23 -39.59
N ASN A 11 22.09 -27.36 -39.89
CA ASN A 11 23.11 -27.70 -38.89
C ASN A 11 23.39 -26.42 -38.11
N ILE A 12 22.96 -26.38 -36.85
CA ILE A 12 23.27 -25.30 -35.90
C ILE A 12 24.79 -25.31 -35.70
N THR A 13 25.46 -24.21 -36.02
CA THR A 13 26.91 -24.08 -35.85
C THR A 13 27.25 -23.74 -34.40
N GLU A 14 28.49 -24.00 -33.98
CA GLU A 14 28.99 -23.61 -32.65
C GLU A 14 28.86 -22.09 -32.42
N LEU A 15 29.02 -21.30 -33.50
CA LEU A 15 28.79 -19.86 -33.52
C LEU A 15 27.33 -19.47 -33.24
N ASP A 16 26.36 -20.26 -33.72
CA ASP A 16 24.94 -20.03 -33.41
C ASP A 16 24.66 -20.30 -31.93
N HIS A 17 25.35 -21.26 -31.32
CA HIS A 17 25.26 -21.54 -29.89
C HIS A 17 25.86 -20.41 -29.05
N GLU A 18 27.04 -19.91 -29.40
CA GLU A 18 27.65 -18.75 -28.74
C GLU A 18 26.78 -17.49 -28.89
N PHE A 19 26.22 -17.25 -30.08
CA PHE A 19 25.33 -16.13 -30.34
C PHE A 19 24.03 -16.25 -29.53
N HIS A 20 23.42 -17.43 -29.47
CA HIS A 20 22.24 -17.66 -28.63
C HIS A 20 22.55 -17.48 -27.13
N TYR A 21 23.71 -17.93 -26.66
CA TYR A 21 24.17 -17.71 -25.29
C TYR A 21 24.38 -16.22 -25.00
N PHE A 22 25.01 -15.49 -25.93
CA PHE A 22 25.19 -14.05 -25.83
C PHE A 22 23.86 -13.30 -25.76
N ILE A 23 22.91 -13.59 -26.66
CA ILE A 23 21.57 -12.96 -26.66
C ILE A 23 20.78 -13.30 -25.38
N LYS A 24 20.98 -14.50 -24.82
CA LYS A 24 20.34 -14.90 -23.55
C LYS A 24 20.90 -14.13 -22.35
N ASN A 25 22.19 -13.81 -22.34
CA ASN A 25 22.85 -13.07 -21.26
C ASN A 25 22.94 -11.55 -21.51
N MET A 26 22.39 -11.05 -22.61
CA MET A 26 22.44 -9.63 -22.96
C MET A 26 21.36 -8.85 -22.21
N SER A 27 21.74 -7.71 -21.62
CA SER A 27 20.79 -6.89 -20.87
C SER A 27 19.78 -6.18 -21.78
N CYS A 28 18.56 -5.99 -21.27
CA CYS A 28 17.48 -5.38 -22.04
C CYS A 28 17.80 -3.95 -22.52
N ARG A 29 18.71 -3.24 -21.82
CA ARG A 29 19.22 -1.92 -22.24
C ARG A 29 19.81 -1.91 -23.64
N ALA A 30 20.42 -3.01 -24.06
CA ALA A 30 21.09 -3.05 -25.36
C ALA A 30 20.13 -2.92 -26.55
N VAL A 31 18.82 -3.15 -26.34
CA VAL A 31 17.75 -2.88 -27.32
C VAL A 31 17.78 -1.42 -27.78
N MET A 32 18.05 -0.48 -26.88
CA MET A 32 18.07 0.96 -27.20
C MET A 32 19.23 1.35 -28.14
N ARG A 33 20.30 0.54 -28.17
CA ARG A 33 21.48 0.78 -29.03
C ARG A 33 21.28 0.31 -30.47
N LEU A 34 20.24 -0.48 -30.73
CA LEU A 34 19.92 -1.01 -32.06
C LEU A 34 19.09 -0.01 -32.88
N PRO A 35 19.16 -0.09 -34.24
CA PRO A 35 18.25 0.62 -35.12
C PRO A 35 16.80 0.19 -34.84
N TYR A 36 15.84 1.09 -35.01
CA TYR A 36 14.42 0.87 -34.72
C TYR A 36 13.87 -0.44 -35.34
N THR A 37 14.23 -0.73 -36.59
CA THR A 37 13.81 -1.93 -37.33
C THR A 37 14.16 -3.27 -36.65
N TYR A 38 15.20 -3.31 -35.82
CA TYR A 38 15.64 -4.53 -35.14
C TYR A 38 15.18 -4.61 -33.67
N ARG A 39 14.59 -3.53 -33.13
CA ARG A 39 14.21 -3.46 -31.70
C ARG A 39 13.10 -4.44 -31.35
N CYS A 40 12.09 -4.62 -32.21
CA CYS A 40 11.03 -5.61 -31.97
C CYS A 40 11.59 -7.04 -31.89
N ARG A 41 12.44 -7.43 -32.85
CA ARG A 41 13.04 -8.76 -32.87
C ARG A 41 13.87 -9.00 -31.61
N MET A 42 14.68 -8.02 -31.22
CA MET A 42 15.50 -8.11 -30.03
C MET A 42 14.67 -8.19 -28.74
N ALA A 43 13.62 -7.34 -28.61
CA ALA A 43 12.71 -7.34 -27.46
C ALA A 43 12.00 -8.69 -27.24
N THR A 44 11.79 -9.48 -28.30
CA THR A 44 11.20 -10.83 -28.19
C THR A 44 12.22 -11.93 -27.86
N GLN A 45 13.50 -11.72 -28.20
CA GLN A 45 14.54 -12.74 -28.10
C GLN A 45 15.37 -12.65 -26.81
N ALA A 46 15.61 -11.44 -26.30
CA ALA A 46 16.32 -11.24 -25.04
C ALA A 46 15.52 -11.83 -23.86
N SER A 47 16.16 -12.68 -23.03
CA SER A 47 15.54 -13.19 -21.81
C SER A 47 15.33 -12.09 -20.78
N ASP A 48 16.29 -11.17 -20.66
CA ASP A 48 16.26 -10.08 -19.70
C ASP A 48 15.01 -9.18 -19.84
N CYS A 49 14.60 -8.90 -21.08
CA CYS A 49 13.37 -8.18 -21.37
C CYS A 49 12.08 -8.94 -21.01
N LYS A 50 12.16 -10.25 -20.73
CA LYS A 50 11.04 -11.05 -20.20
C LYS A 50 10.95 -11.02 -18.68
N HIS A 51 11.99 -10.53 -17.99
CA HIS A 51 11.96 -10.32 -16.54
C HIS A 51 11.40 -8.94 -16.17
N ILE A 52 11.45 -7.96 -17.08
CA ILE A 52 10.89 -6.61 -16.90
C ILE A 52 9.45 -6.54 -17.45
N ILE A 53 8.57 -7.44 -16.98
CA ILE A 53 7.15 -7.47 -17.38
C ILE A 53 6.27 -7.74 -16.17
N ASN A 54 5.08 -7.15 -16.15
CA ASN A 54 4.04 -7.47 -15.17
C ASN A 54 2.71 -7.73 -15.90
N PHE A 55 1.65 -6.97 -15.71
CA PHE A 55 0.39 -7.18 -16.43
C PHE A 55 0.52 -6.84 -17.92
N PHE A 56 1.40 -5.90 -18.25
CA PHE A 56 1.71 -5.46 -19.61
C PHE A 56 3.19 -5.68 -19.97
N ASN A 57 3.43 -6.15 -21.20
CA ASN A 57 4.76 -6.16 -21.80
C ASN A 57 4.92 -4.89 -22.65
N TYR A 58 5.44 -3.85 -21.99
CA TYR A 58 5.61 -2.52 -22.58
C TYR A 58 6.60 -2.51 -23.75
N PHE A 59 7.68 -3.29 -23.70
CA PHE A 59 8.64 -3.38 -24.81
C PHE A 59 8.00 -3.92 -26.08
N ARG A 60 7.20 -4.99 -25.96
CA ARG A 60 6.47 -5.57 -27.09
C ARG A 60 5.33 -4.68 -27.56
N MET A 61 4.64 -4.00 -26.65
CA MET A 61 3.64 -3.00 -27.00
C MET A 61 4.27 -1.89 -27.85
N MET A 62 5.38 -1.32 -27.37
CA MET A 62 6.04 -0.16 -27.95
C MET A 62 6.69 -0.48 -29.30
N TYR A 63 7.48 -1.55 -29.40
CA TYR A 63 8.25 -1.84 -30.61
C TYR A 63 7.58 -2.82 -31.58
N CYS A 64 6.72 -3.73 -31.13
CA CYS A 64 6.14 -4.75 -32.02
C CYS A 64 4.67 -4.51 -32.39
N SER A 65 3.89 -3.85 -31.54
CA SER A 65 2.47 -3.59 -31.84
C SER A 65 2.25 -2.21 -32.45
N ILE A 66 2.99 -1.22 -31.98
CA ILE A 66 2.87 0.19 -32.39
C ILE A 66 3.87 0.55 -33.49
N ASP A 67 5.00 -0.19 -33.56
CA ASP A 67 6.07 -0.04 -34.56
C ASP A 67 6.65 1.38 -34.59
N ILE A 68 7.38 1.73 -33.51
CA ILE A 68 8.02 3.05 -33.39
C ILE A 68 9.25 3.12 -34.28
N ASP A 69 9.16 3.94 -35.33
CA ASP A 69 10.25 4.16 -36.29
C ASP A 69 11.04 5.47 -36.05
N ASP A 70 10.47 6.41 -35.31
CA ASP A 70 11.00 7.77 -35.13
C ASP A 70 11.31 8.12 -33.68
N LYS A 71 12.33 8.98 -33.49
CA LYS A 71 12.68 9.49 -32.15
C LYS A 71 11.56 10.35 -31.54
N ALA A 72 10.81 11.07 -32.38
CA ALA A 72 9.72 11.93 -31.91
C ALA A 72 8.55 11.11 -31.34
N THR A 73 8.20 10.00 -32.00
CA THR A 73 7.17 9.09 -31.50
C THR A 73 7.64 8.36 -30.25
N GLU A 74 8.92 7.96 -30.16
CA GLU A 74 9.50 7.42 -28.92
C GLU A 74 9.32 8.37 -27.73
N VAL A 75 9.68 9.66 -27.89
CA VAL A 75 9.52 10.68 -26.84
C VAL A 75 8.04 10.89 -26.46
N LEU A 76 7.12 10.89 -27.43
CA LEU A 76 5.69 10.99 -27.17
C LEU A 76 5.18 9.83 -26.30
N PHE A 77 5.62 8.60 -26.59
CA PHE A 77 5.28 7.44 -25.77
C PHE A 77 5.90 7.47 -24.37
N MET A 78 7.10 8.04 -24.23
CA MET A 78 7.69 8.28 -22.91
C MET A 78 6.86 9.25 -22.06
N LEU A 79 6.33 10.32 -22.68
CA LEU A 79 5.41 11.23 -21.99
C LEU A 79 4.10 10.53 -21.60
N LEU A 80 3.59 9.64 -22.47
CA LEU A 80 2.42 8.82 -22.15
C LEU A 80 2.67 7.87 -20.97
N PHE A 81 3.83 7.20 -20.93
CA PHE A 81 4.20 6.33 -19.80
C PHE A 81 4.35 7.11 -18.50
N SER A 82 4.96 8.29 -18.54
CA SER A 82 5.02 9.19 -17.38
C SER A 82 3.62 9.57 -16.88
N PHE A 83 2.67 9.85 -17.79
CA PHE A 83 1.27 10.10 -17.42
C PHE A 83 0.60 8.86 -16.79
N ILE A 84 0.88 7.65 -17.31
CA ILE A 84 0.40 6.39 -16.73
C ILE A 84 0.98 6.16 -15.33
N CYS A 85 2.26 6.47 -15.09
CA CYS A 85 2.85 6.42 -13.75
C CYS A 85 2.08 7.32 -12.78
N VAL A 86 1.77 8.56 -13.17
CA VAL A 86 0.96 9.48 -12.35
C VAL A 86 -0.44 8.90 -12.07
N ALA A 87 -1.05 8.24 -13.05
CA ALA A 87 -2.34 7.57 -12.87
C ALA A 87 -2.27 6.42 -11.84
N PHE A 88 -1.22 5.58 -11.86
CA PHE A 88 -0.99 4.55 -10.84
C PHE A 88 -0.73 5.14 -9.46
N LEU A 89 0.04 6.23 -9.36
CA LEU A 89 0.24 6.96 -8.11
C LEU A 89 -1.09 7.48 -7.53
N TRP A 90 -1.98 8.00 -8.37
CA TRP A 90 -3.32 8.42 -7.95
C TRP A 90 -4.19 7.24 -7.51
N LEU A 91 -4.14 6.12 -8.22
CA LEU A 91 -4.83 4.88 -7.87
C LEU A 91 -4.40 4.40 -6.48
N MET A 92 -3.09 4.32 -6.24
CA MET A 92 -2.52 3.94 -4.95
C MET A 92 -2.91 4.92 -3.84
N SER A 93 -2.80 6.22 -4.09
CA SER A 93 -3.21 7.25 -3.14
C SER A 93 -4.67 7.11 -2.71
N PHE A 94 -5.57 6.89 -3.67
CA PHE A 94 -6.97 6.66 -3.35
C PHE A 94 -7.18 5.35 -2.58
N ASN A 95 -6.56 4.27 -3.04
CA ASN A 95 -6.72 2.95 -2.44
C ASN A 95 -6.29 2.94 -0.97
N ILE A 96 -5.12 3.51 -0.68
CA ILE A 96 -4.56 3.59 0.67
C ILE A 96 -5.43 4.45 1.59
N GLY A 97 -5.97 5.56 1.07
CA GLY A 97 -6.72 6.53 1.89
C GLY A 97 -8.14 6.11 2.21
N THR A 98 -8.77 5.32 1.32
CA THR A 98 -10.18 4.95 1.47
C THR A 98 -10.40 3.52 1.92
N TYR A 99 -9.49 2.60 1.60
CA TYR A 99 -9.65 1.18 1.92
C TYR A 99 -8.58 0.72 2.90
N PHE A 100 -7.31 0.89 2.57
CA PHE A 100 -6.21 0.26 3.31
C PHE A 100 -6.02 0.81 4.73
N SER A 101 -5.83 2.13 4.86
CA SER A 101 -5.53 2.77 6.15
C SER A 101 -6.70 2.66 7.14
N PRO A 102 -7.97 2.92 6.76
CA PRO A 102 -9.10 2.75 7.67
C PRO A 102 -9.23 1.31 8.19
N VAL A 103 -9.03 0.31 7.33
CA VAL A 103 -9.07 -1.11 7.72
C VAL A 103 -7.99 -1.44 8.75
N LEU A 104 -6.75 -0.98 8.54
CA LEU A 104 -5.66 -1.18 9.51
C LEU A 104 -5.95 -0.52 10.86
N LYS A 105 -6.55 0.69 10.88
CA LYS A 105 -6.99 1.33 12.12
C LYS A 105 -8.05 0.52 12.84
N ILE A 106 -9.05 0.01 12.11
CA ILE A 106 -10.14 -0.80 12.69
C ILE A 106 -9.58 -2.11 13.28
N ILE A 107 -8.67 -2.79 12.57
CA ILE A 107 -8.00 -3.99 13.06
C ILE A 107 -7.21 -3.67 14.33
N SER A 108 -6.45 -2.59 14.34
CA SER A 108 -5.66 -2.13 15.49
C SER A 108 -6.54 -1.81 16.71
N LEU A 109 -7.70 -1.21 16.47
CA LEU A 109 -8.70 -0.91 17.51
C LEU A 109 -9.32 -2.20 18.06
N LYS A 110 -9.68 -3.17 17.21
CA LYS A 110 -10.24 -4.47 17.63
C LYS A 110 -9.24 -5.32 18.42
N LEU A 111 -7.94 -5.18 18.15
CA LEU A 111 -6.87 -5.86 18.88
C LEU A 111 -6.44 -5.14 20.14
N HIS A 112 -7.06 -4.01 20.49
CA HIS A 112 -6.70 -3.17 21.63
C HIS A 112 -5.20 -2.88 21.67
N MET A 113 -4.64 -2.37 20.59
CA MET A 113 -3.25 -1.91 20.53
C MET A 113 -3.18 -0.41 20.75
N ASN A 114 -2.01 0.12 21.08
CA ASN A 114 -1.80 1.58 21.11
C ASN A 114 -1.37 2.11 19.73
N GLU A 115 -1.52 3.42 19.49
CA GLU A 115 -1.21 4.03 18.17
C GLU A 115 0.21 3.69 17.71
N TYR A 116 1.16 3.66 18.65
CA TYR A 116 2.57 3.36 18.37
C TYR A 116 2.81 1.91 17.92
N LEU A 117 2.36 0.93 18.71
CA LEU A 117 2.53 -0.50 18.41
C LEU A 117 1.79 -0.89 17.14
N ALA A 118 0.59 -0.34 16.93
CA ALA A 118 -0.18 -0.52 15.70
C ALA A 118 0.62 -0.06 14.46
N GLY A 119 1.35 1.06 14.58
CA GLY A 119 2.27 1.56 13.57
C GLY A 119 3.44 0.60 13.30
N VAL A 120 4.17 0.22 14.35
CA VAL A 120 5.35 -0.67 14.25
C VAL A 120 5.01 -2.05 13.68
N THR A 121 3.80 -2.56 13.92
CA THR A 121 3.44 -3.94 13.59
C THR A 121 2.47 -4.03 12.41
N PHE A 122 1.19 -3.69 12.60
CA PHE A 122 0.15 -3.90 11.59
C PHE A 122 0.28 -2.99 10.37
N LEU A 123 0.63 -1.72 10.59
CA LEU A 123 0.82 -0.77 9.50
C LEU A 123 2.09 -1.10 8.71
N ALA A 124 3.21 -1.34 9.40
CA ALA A 124 4.45 -1.82 8.80
C ALA A 124 4.24 -3.12 8.00
N PHE A 125 3.62 -4.14 8.61
CA PHE A 125 3.29 -5.40 7.96
C PHE A 125 2.39 -5.20 6.75
N GLY A 126 1.33 -4.40 6.90
CA GLY A 126 0.38 -4.11 5.85
C GLY A 126 1.06 -3.48 4.64
N ASN A 127 1.85 -2.44 4.84
CA ASN A 127 2.50 -1.73 3.74
C ASN A 127 3.55 -2.60 3.03
N CYS A 128 4.24 -3.49 3.75
CA CYS A 128 5.22 -4.40 3.17
C CYS A 128 4.58 -5.67 2.55
N SER A 129 3.31 -5.98 2.85
CA SER A 129 2.63 -7.18 2.34
C SER A 129 2.55 -7.26 0.81
N PRO A 130 2.21 -6.16 0.08
CA PRO A 130 2.33 -6.12 -1.37
C PRO A 130 3.72 -6.51 -1.89
N GLU A 131 4.78 -6.09 -1.21
CA GLU A 131 6.14 -6.48 -1.58
C GLU A 131 6.41 -7.97 -1.35
N ILE A 132 5.81 -8.60 -0.34
CA ILE A 132 5.97 -10.05 -0.07
C ILE A 132 5.50 -10.81 -1.29
N ILE A 133 4.32 -10.44 -1.78
CA ILE A 133 3.70 -11.07 -2.94
C ILE A 133 4.56 -10.83 -4.17
N ALA A 134 5.08 -9.61 -4.37
CA ALA A 134 5.96 -9.31 -5.50
C ALA A 134 7.26 -10.12 -5.48
N ASN A 135 7.92 -10.27 -4.33
CA ASN A 135 9.19 -11.00 -4.22
C ASN A 135 9.03 -12.52 -4.37
N LEU A 136 7.85 -13.06 -4.07
CA LEU A 136 7.55 -14.48 -4.28
C LEU A 136 7.21 -14.82 -5.74
N MET A 137 7.00 -13.82 -6.60
CA MET A 137 6.67 -14.04 -8.00
C MET A 137 7.93 -14.38 -8.81
N PRO A 138 7.85 -15.30 -9.79
CA PRO A 138 8.99 -15.73 -10.61
C PRO A 138 9.72 -14.58 -11.33
N VAL A 139 9.04 -13.46 -11.55
CA VAL A 139 9.55 -12.26 -12.23
C VAL A 139 10.76 -11.64 -11.50
N ARG A 140 10.86 -11.78 -10.16
CA ARG A 140 11.93 -11.17 -9.34
C ARG A 140 13.10 -12.12 -8.97
N ALA A 141 13.22 -13.29 -9.61
CA ALA A 141 14.20 -14.31 -9.22
C ALA A 141 15.68 -13.87 -9.30
N ASP A 142 16.03 -12.93 -10.18
CA ASP A 142 17.42 -12.52 -10.45
C ASP A 142 17.73 -11.05 -10.07
N ALA A 143 16.81 -10.36 -9.38
CA ALA A 143 16.97 -8.94 -9.06
C ALA A 143 18.00 -8.68 -7.94
N PRO A 144 18.70 -7.52 -7.92
CA PRO A 144 19.64 -7.15 -6.87
C PRO A 144 18.93 -6.74 -5.56
N ILE A 145 18.32 -7.70 -4.87
CA ILE A 145 17.43 -7.52 -3.71
C ILE A 145 18.05 -6.63 -2.62
N PHE A 146 19.35 -6.81 -2.31
CA PHE A 146 20.04 -6.03 -1.28
C PHE A 146 20.05 -4.52 -1.57
N THR A 147 20.48 -4.14 -2.77
CA THR A 147 20.60 -2.74 -3.18
C THR A 147 19.26 -2.02 -3.13
N ILE A 148 18.20 -2.71 -3.58
CA ILE A 148 16.83 -2.19 -3.58
C ILE A 148 16.33 -2.06 -2.13
N THR A 149 16.66 -3.01 -1.25
CA THR A 149 16.21 -3.01 0.16
C THR A 149 16.80 -1.84 0.95
N VAL A 150 18.10 -1.60 0.80
CA VAL A 150 18.78 -0.48 1.46
C VAL A 150 18.29 0.85 0.88
N GLY A 151 18.14 0.95 -0.45
CA GLY A 151 17.57 2.12 -1.11
C GLY A 151 16.15 2.43 -0.62
N ASN A 152 15.28 1.42 -0.55
CA ASN A 152 13.89 1.54 -0.07
C ASN A 152 13.87 2.04 1.38
N THR A 153 14.68 1.44 2.25
CA THR A 153 14.83 1.86 3.66
C THR A 153 15.23 3.32 3.78
N LEU A 154 16.20 3.77 2.98
CA LEU A 154 16.63 5.17 2.94
C LEU A 154 15.52 6.10 2.44
N ALA A 155 14.79 5.70 1.39
CA ALA A 155 13.67 6.46 0.85
C ALA A 155 12.54 6.61 1.87
N ILE A 156 12.17 5.54 2.58
CA ILE A 156 11.14 5.57 3.64
C ILE A 156 11.57 6.53 4.76
N ILE A 157 12.79 6.40 5.29
CA ILE A 157 13.24 7.23 6.42
C ILE A 157 13.37 8.70 6.03
N LEU A 158 13.98 8.99 4.87
CA LEU A 158 14.25 10.37 4.46
C LEU A 158 13.00 11.06 3.89
N LEU A 159 12.29 10.42 2.95
CA LEU A 159 11.13 11.03 2.29
C LEU A 159 9.88 10.92 3.15
N SER A 160 9.53 9.72 3.63
CA SER A 160 8.35 9.55 4.48
C SER A 160 8.56 10.16 5.87
N GLY A 161 9.71 9.92 6.51
CA GLY A 161 10.03 10.54 7.80
C GLY A 161 10.08 12.07 7.74
N GLY A 162 10.73 12.62 6.72
CA GLY A 162 10.80 14.07 6.50
C GLY A 162 9.42 14.71 6.32
N THR A 163 8.57 14.10 5.48
CA THR A 163 7.21 14.62 5.23
C THR A 163 6.32 14.56 6.46
N VAL A 164 6.33 13.46 7.22
CA VAL A 164 5.52 13.30 8.44
C VAL A 164 5.93 14.33 9.52
N CYS A 165 7.24 14.52 9.72
CA CYS A 165 7.77 15.51 10.65
C CYS A 165 7.45 16.96 10.23
N PHE A 166 7.43 17.24 8.92
CA PHE A 166 7.10 18.57 8.39
C PHE A 166 5.61 18.92 8.54
N LEU A 167 4.72 17.95 8.31
CA LEU A 167 3.27 18.19 8.28
C LEU A 167 2.67 18.47 9.65
N ARG A 168 2.98 17.64 10.65
CA ARG A 168 2.36 17.72 11.98
C ARG A 168 3.43 17.45 13.04
N PRO A 169 3.84 18.43 13.86
CA PRO A 169 4.73 18.16 14.98
C PRO A 169 3.99 17.32 16.03
N PHE A 170 4.56 16.17 16.40
CA PHE A 170 4.05 15.29 17.45
C PHE A 170 5.13 15.05 18.52
N ARG A 171 4.69 14.74 19.75
CA ARG A 171 5.60 14.36 20.83
C ARG A 171 5.74 12.85 20.87
N MET A 172 6.98 12.37 20.91
CA MET A 172 7.31 10.96 20.87
C MET A 172 8.10 10.53 22.11
N ASN A 173 7.98 9.26 22.48
CA ASN A 173 8.73 8.70 23.60
C ASN A 173 10.15 8.33 23.13
N GLY A 174 11.17 9.02 23.66
CA GLY A 174 12.56 8.81 23.28
C GLY A 174 13.06 7.38 23.53
N HIS A 175 12.50 6.69 24.53
CA HIS A 175 12.87 5.31 24.83
C HIS A 175 12.45 4.33 23.70
N SER A 176 11.19 4.40 23.29
CA SER A 176 10.65 3.52 22.24
C SER A 176 11.33 3.78 20.89
N THR A 177 11.60 5.06 20.56
CA THR A 177 12.32 5.43 19.33
C THR A 177 13.76 4.93 19.31
N LEU A 178 14.48 5.11 20.43
CA LEU A 178 15.87 4.68 20.53
C LEU A 178 15.98 3.16 20.39
N ARG A 179 15.10 2.42 21.09
CA ARG A 179 15.01 0.97 20.97
C ARG A 179 14.83 0.55 19.51
N ASP A 180 13.85 1.10 18.80
CA ASP A 180 13.54 0.66 17.45
C ASP A 180 14.63 1.04 16.44
N LEU A 181 15.28 2.19 16.62
CA LEU A 181 16.43 2.59 15.81
C LEU A 181 17.66 1.70 16.06
N LEU A 182 17.88 1.24 17.29
CA LEU A 182 18.94 0.27 17.60
C LEU A 182 18.67 -1.09 16.94
N PHE A 183 17.42 -1.55 16.89
CA PHE A 183 17.07 -2.78 16.16
C PHE A 183 17.21 -2.63 14.65
N LEU A 184 16.85 -1.47 14.09
CA LEU A 184 17.09 -1.17 12.69
C LEU A 184 18.59 -1.19 12.36
N LEU A 185 19.41 -0.51 13.18
CA LEU A 185 20.86 -0.49 13.01
C LEU A 185 21.46 -1.90 13.14
N LEU A 186 21.00 -2.70 14.11
CA LEU A 186 21.38 -4.10 14.26
C LEU A 186 21.02 -4.91 13.00
N GLY A 187 19.80 -4.75 12.47
CA GLY A 187 19.35 -5.47 11.27
C GLY A 187 20.19 -5.13 10.03
N VAL A 188 20.51 -3.85 9.83
CA VAL A 188 21.36 -3.39 8.71
C VAL A 188 22.79 -3.91 8.85
N GLU A 189 23.38 -3.88 10.04
CA GLU A 189 24.75 -4.39 10.26
C GLU A 189 24.84 -5.92 10.12
N VAL A 190 23.82 -6.66 10.58
CA VAL A 190 23.75 -8.13 10.36
C VAL A 190 23.62 -8.43 8.87
N LEU A 191 22.75 -7.71 8.15
CA LEU A 191 22.60 -7.86 6.71
C LEU A 191 23.91 -7.57 5.98
N ARG A 192 24.60 -6.47 6.35
CA ARG A 192 25.90 -6.11 5.80
C ARG A 192 26.95 -7.20 6.06
N PHE A 193 26.98 -7.77 7.27
CA PHE A 193 27.90 -8.84 7.64
C PHE A 193 27.68 -10.10 6.78
N VAL A 194 26.42 -10.51 6.56
CA VAL A 194 26.08 -11.65 5.70
C VAL A 194 26.56 -11.40 4.26
N MET A 195 26.36 -10.19 3.73
CA MET A 195 26.74 -9.85 2.36
C MET A 195 28.25 -9.79 2.11
N ILE A 196 29.05 -9.38 3.10
CA ILE A 196 30.52 -9.32 2.96
C ILE A 196 31.12 -10.73 2.86
N LYS A 197 30.45 -11.73 3.41
CA LYS A 197 30.88 -13.11 3.39
C LYS A 197 30.58 -13.66 2.00
N GLU A 198 31.55 -13.60 1.09
CA GLU A 198 31.41 -14.08 -0.30
C GLU A 198 30.84 -15.51 -0.34
N GLY A 199 29.58 -15.63 -0.78
CA GLY A 199 28.84 -16.88 -0.80
C GLY A 199 27.34 -16.67 -0.99
N ALA A 200 26.64 -17.74 -1.40
CA ALA A 200 25.18 -17.75 -1.38
C ALA A 200 24.68 -17.69 0.07
N VAL A 201 23.57 -16.99 0.28
CA VAL A 201 22.90 -16.86 1.57
C VAL A 201 22.57 -18.26 2.11
N THR A 202 23.02 -18.56 3.33
CA THR A 202 22.68 -19.83 3.97
C THR A 202 21.35 -19.72 4.72
N LEU A 203 20.58 -20.82 4.74
CA LEU A 203 19.32 -20.90 5.49
C LEU A 203 19.50 -20.56 6.99
N GLY A 204 20.68 -20.84 7.55
CA GLY A 204 21.02 -20.48 8.93
C GLY A 204 21.10 -18.97 9.17
N GLU A 205 21.67 -18.20 8.23
CA GLU A 205 21.73 -16.73 8.32
C GLU A 205 20.32 -16.11 8.25
N GLY A 206 19.41 -16.72 7.49
CA GLY A 206 18.00 -16.31 7.43
C GLY A 206 17.23 -16.56 8.72
N ILE A 207 17.49 -17.69 9.38
CA ILE A 207 16.91 -17.97 10.69
C ILE A 207 17.39 -16.95 11.72
N VAL A 208 18.66 -16.53 11.70
CA VAL A 208 19.18 -15.51 12.63
C VAL A 208 18.44 -14.19 12.45
N LEU A 209 18.26 -13.72 11.22
CA LEU A 209 17.48 -12.51 10.93
C LEU A 209 16.01 -12.65 11.36
N PHE A 210 15.39 -13.81 11.17
CA PHE A 210 14.04 -14.08 11.65
C PHE A 210 13.92 -13.97 13.16
N VAL A 211 14.85 -14.59 13.90
CA VAL A 211 14.85 -14.57 15.35
C VAL A 211 15.01 -13.14 15.87
N ILE A 212 15.87 -12.32 15.24
CA ILE A 212 16.00 -10.90 15.60
C ILE A 212 14.66 -10.17 15.43
N TYR A 213 13.94 -10.41 14.34
CA TYR A 213 12.61 -9.82 14.13
C TYR A 213 11.57 -10.28 15.17
N VAL A 214 11.52 -11.58 15.47
CA VAL A 214 10.60 -12.12 16.50
C VAL A 214 10.91 -11.51 17.88
N VAL A 215 12.19 -11.38 18.23
CA VAL A 215 12.63 -10.71 19.47
C VAL A 215 12.23 -9.24 19.47
N TYR A 216 12.41 -8.52 18.35
CA TYR A 216 11.99 -7.13 18.20
C TYR A 216 10.50 -6.94 18.45
N VAL A 217 9.65 -7.77 17.84
CA VAL A 217 8.19 -7.73 18.05
C VAL A 217 7.82 -8.10 19.49
N ALA A 218 8.45 -9.13 20.07
CA ALA A 218 8.21 -9.54 21.45
C ALA A 218 8.53 -8.42 22.46
N ILE A 219 9.64 -7.70 22.27
CA ILE A 219 10.01 -6.57 23.14
C ILE A 219 9.00 -5.42 22.99
N ASN A 220 8.53 -5.14 21.77
CA ASN A 220 7.50 -4.14 21.52
C ASN A 220 6.18 -4.46 22.25
N ILE A 221 5.76 -5.72 22.22
CA ILE A 221 4.57 -6.20 22.94
C ILE A 221 4.79 -6.14 24.46
N ALA A 222 5.98 -6.52 24.94
CA ALA A 222 6.33 -6.45 26.35
C ALA A 222 6.29 -4.99 26.88
N ASP A 223 6.77 -4.02 26.10
CA ASP A 223 6.72 -2.59 26.43
C ASP A 223 5.27 -2.09 26.57
N LEU A 224 4.36 -2.54 25.68
CA LEU A 224 2.93 -2.25 25.82
C LEU A 224 2.33 -2.87 27.09
N ALA A 225 2.66 -4.13 27.38
CA ALA A 225 2.17 -4.81 28.58
C ALA A 225 2.66 -4.11 29.85
N LEU A 226 3.93 -3.67 29.87
CA LEU A 226 4.51 -2.89 30.96
C LEU A 226 3.82 -1.53 31.10
N LEU A 227 3.57 -0.81 30.00
CA LEU A 227 2.83 0.45 30.02
C LEU A 227 1.46 0.29 30.69
N ARG A 228 0.69 -0.73 30.29
CA ARG A 228 -0.63 -1.02 30.88
C ARG A 228 -0.55 -1.40 32.34
N TYR A 229 0.47 -2.16 32.72
CA TYR A 229 0.73 -2.47 34.12
C TYR A 229 1.00 -1.21 34.94
N TYR A 230 1.84 -0.30 34.43
CA TYR A 230 2.13 0.98 35.08
C TYR A 230 0.90 1.89 35.18
N ILE A 231 0.04 1.94 34.15
CA ILE A 231 -1.24 2.67 34.19
C ILE A 231 -2.12 2.13 35.32
N ARG A 232 -2.32 0.81 35.40
CA ARG A 232 -3.14 0.19 36.46
C ARG A 232 -2.56 0.42 37.85
N LYS A 233 -1.24 0.34 38.00
CA LYS A 233 -0.56 0.64 39.26
C LYS A 233 -0.75 2.10 39.67
N LEU A 234 -0.61 3.02 38.72
CA LEU A 234 -0.76 4.46 38.96
C LEU A 234 -2.20 4.83 39.33
N ARG A 235 -3.21 4.20 38.73
CA ARG A 235 -4.62 4.36 39.14
C ARG A 235 -4.83 3.98 40.60
N ARG A 236 -4.35 2.79 41.01
CA ARG A 236 -4.45 2.33 42.41
C ARG A 236 -3.74 3.25 43.39
N GLU A 237 -2.57 3.80 43.02
CA GLU A 237 -1.86 4.78 43.85
C GLU A 237 -2.64 6.09 43.96
N LEU A 238 -3.34 6.51 42.90
CA LEU A 238 -4.19 7.70 42.91
C LEU A 238 -5.40 7.50 43.83
N ASP A 239 -6.10 6.37 43.69
CA ASP A 239 -7.26 5.99 44.53
C ASP A 239 -6.86 5.96 46.02
N TYR A 240 -5.66 5.45 46.32
CA TYR A 240 -5.11 5.47 47.67
C TYR A 240 -4.87 6.91 48.16
N LEU A 241 -4.20 7.76 47.38
CA LEU A 241 -3.91 9.14 47.78
C LEU A 241 -5.18 9.98 47.97
N GLU A 242 -6.23 9.74 47.19
CA GLU A 242 -7.53 10.38 47.34
C GLU A 242 -8.25 9.96 48.62
N SER A 243 -7.97 8.75 49.14
CA SER A 243 -8.54 8.27 50.41
C SER A 243 -7.89 8.88 51.67
N LEU A 244 -6.73 9.51 51.56
CA LEU A 244 -6.08 10.17 52.71
C LEU A 244 -6.80 11.47 53.10
N THR A 245 -6.90 11.71 54.41
CA THR A 245 -7.40 12.97 54.97
C THR A 245 -6.31 13.68 55.78
N PRO A 246 -5.83 14.88 55.37
CA PRO A 246 -6.17 15.62 54.16
C PRO A 246 -5.45 15.06 52.91
N PRO A 247 -6.08 15.11 51.71
CA PRO A 247 -5.48 14.58 50.50
C PRO A 247 -4.32 15.48 50.00
N PRO A 248 -3.18 14.91 49.55
CA PRO A 248 -2.06 15.67 49.02
C PRO A 248 -2.33 16.12 47.56
N ILE A 249 -3.13 17.18 47.40
CA ILE A 249 -3.63 17.69 46.10
C ILE A 249 -2.51 17.91 45.07
N LYS A 250 -1.34 18.43 45.49
CA LYS A 250 -0.22 18.68 44.57
C LYS A 250 0.31 17.38 43.94
N GLU A 251 0.43 16.33 44.72
CA GLU A 251 0.93 15.03 44.26
C GLU A 251 -0.11 14.32 43.39
N ILE A 252 -1.39 14.36 43.80
CA ILE A 252 -2.52 13.84 43.03
C ILE A 252 -2.55 14.50 41.64
N ASN A 253 -2.48 15.83 41.58
CA ASN A 253 -2.49 16.55 40.29
C ASN A 253 -1.27 16.21 39.41
N ALA A 254 -0.10 15.93 40.00
CA ALA A 254 1.07 15.50 39.26
C ALA A 254 0.90 14.08 38.67
N LYS A 255 0.42 13.13 39.49
CA LYS A 255 0.16 11.75 39.06
C LYS A 255 -1.01 11.66 38.08
N LEU A 256 -2.08 12.43 38.29
CA LEU A 256 -3.24 12.50 37.40
C LEU A 256 -2.86 13.01 36.00
N ARG A 257 -2.04 14.07 35.90
CA ARG A 257 -1.51 14.52 34.60
C ARG A 257 -0.71 13.44 33.89
N LYS A 258 0.10 12.69 34.65
CA LYS A 258 0.89 11.58 34.10
C LYS A 258 -0.02 10.45 33.62
N LEU A 259 -1.03 10.08 34.40
CA LEU A 259 -2.03 9.07 34.06
C LEU A 259 -2.78 9.44 32.77
N ILE A 260 -3.34 10.64 32.70
CA ILE A 260 -4.06 11.13 31.49
C ILE A 260 -3.16 11.06 30.26
N SER A 261 -1.90 11.48 30.38
CA SER A 261 -0.98 11.46 29.23
C SER A 261 -0.54 10.06 28.79
N TRP A 262 -0.55 9.07 29.69
CA TRP A 262 -0.30 7.67 29.37
C TRP A 262 -1.53 6.98 28.79
N GLU A 263 -2.72 7.31 29.28
CA GLU A 263 -3.98 6.80 28.73
C GLU A 263 -4.23 7.34 27.33
N GLU A 264 -3.97 8.63 27.09
CA GLU A 264 -3.99 9.23 25.75
C GLU A 264 -2.96 8.59 24.80
N GLN A 265 -1.91 7.93 25.33
CA GLN A 265 -0.95 7.18 24.53
C GLN A 265 -1.33 5.71 24.32
N ASP A 266 -2.03 5.08 25.26
CA ASP A 266 -2.48 3.68 25.19
C ASP A 266 -3.73 3.53 24.31
N ASP A 267 -4.60 4.54 24.26
CA ASP A 267 -5.85 4.47 23.50
C ASP A 267 -5.68 4.85 22.02
N ILE A 268 -6.32 4.09 21.13
CA ILE A 268 -6.47 4.44 19.70
C ILE A 268 -7.88 4.96 19.52
N GLY A 269 -8.03 6.28 19.59
CA GLY A 269 -9.28 6.92 19.25
C GLY A 269 -9.42 7.12 17.74
N ILE A 270 -10.61 6.86 17.19
CA ILE A 270 -10.95 7.28 15.82
C ILE A 270 -11.18 8.79 15.82
N LYS A 271 -10.42 9.50 14.99
CA LYS A 271 -10.40 10.96 14.90
C LYS A 271 -11.29 11.43 13.76
N ASP A 272 -12.07 12.49 13.96
CA ASP A 272 -12.86 13.09 12.89
C ASP A 272 -11.94 13.82 11.88
N THR A 273 -11.86 13.29 10.66
CA THR A 273 -11.01 13.81 9.59
C THR A 273 -11.75 14.74 8.61
N THR A 274 -13.05 14.99 8.83
CA THR A 274 -13.91 15.75 7.89
C THR A 274 -13.46 17.19 7.69
N LYS A 275 -13.13 17.91 8.78
CA LYS A 275 -12.65 19.29 8.75
C LYS A 275 -11.36 19.41 7.92
N TYR A 276 -10.45 18.44 8.08
CA TYR A 276 -9.20 18.40 7.33
C TYR A 276 -9.45 18.15 5.83
N ARG A 277 -10.33 17.19 5.48
CA ARG A 277 -10.70 16.89 4.08
C ARG A 277 -11.26 18.14 3.38
N ARG A 278 -12.11 18.91 4.07
CA ARG A 278 -12.66 20.19 3.57
C ARG A 278 -11.58 21.26 3.35
N SER A 279 -10.61 21.42 4.25
CA SER A 279 -9.50 22.37 4.08
C SER A 279 -8.60 22.06 2.88
N ARG A 280 -8.50 20.78 2.49
CA ARG A 280 -7.74 20.34 1.31
C ARG A 280 -8.50 20.65 0.02
N ASP A 281 -9.78 20.30 -0.04
CA ASP A 281 -10.60 20.48 -1.26
C ASP A 281 -10.89 21.94 -1.58
N THR A 282 -10.85 22.81 -0.56
CA THR A 282 -10.95 24.28 -0.70
C THR A 282 -9.61 24.95 -1.04
N GLY A 283 -8.48 24.22 -1.05
CA GLY A 283 -7.14 24.78 -1.32
C GLY A 283 -6.55 25.65 -0.20
N ASN A 284 -7.31 25.92 0.86
CA ASN A 284 -6.91 26.76 1.99
C ASN A 284 -5.73 26.18 2.79
N HIS A 285 -5.51 24.87 2.73
CA HIS A 285 -4.38 24.23 3.40
C HIS A 285 -3.02 24.70 2.84
N PHE A 286 -2.90 24.85 1.52
CA PHE A 286 -1.64 25.29 0.91
C PHE A 286 -1.38 26.78 1.18
N SER A 287 -2.41 27.62 1.15
CA SER A 287 -2.30 29.06 1.48
C SER A 287 -1.96 29.31 2.96
N ASN A 288 -2.48 28.50 3.89
CA ASN A 288 -2.14 28.62 5.31
C ASN A 288 -0.70 28.13 5.60
N MET A 289 -0.22 27.13 4.84
CA MET A 289 1.15 26.64 4.93
C MET A 289 2.16 27.66 4.37
N THR A 290 1.84 28.33 3.27
CA THR A 290 2.67 29.41 2.71
C THR A 290 2.62 30.69 3.57
N SER A 291 1.46 31.02 4.15
CA SER A 291 1.32 32.17 5.06
C SER A 291 2.08 31.99 6.39
N SER A 292 2.32 30.75 6.82
CA SER A 292 3.08 30.47 8.04
C SER A 292 4.61 30.52 7.81
N GLY A 293 5.06 30.62 6.56
CA GLY A 293 6.48 30.59 6.18
C GLY A 293 7.03 29.16 6.06
N TYR A 294 7.83 28.90 5.02
CA TYR A 294 8.37 27.57 4.68
C TYR A 294 9.22 26.89 5.77
N PHE A 295 9.70 27.64 6.78
CA PHE A 295 10.55 27.15 7.87
C PHE A 295 9.89 27.17 9.24
N VAL A 296 8.62 27.57 9.34
CA VAL A 296 7.92 27.58 10.63
C VAL A 296 7.08 26.31 10.73
N THR A 297 7.32 25.51 11.76
CA THR A 297 6.48 24.34 12.06
C THR A 297 5.03 24.81 12.21
N PRO A 298 4.07 24.28 11.42
CA PRO A 298 2.67 24.69 11.52
C PRO A 298 2.17 24.48 12.95
N ILE A 299 1.47 25.48 13.49
CA ILE A 299 0.78 25.33 14.77
C ILE A 299 -0.20 24.17 14.60
N PRO A 300 -0.16 23.13 15.46
CA PRO A 300 -1.06 22.00 15.32
C PRO A 300 -2.51 22.49 15.36
N GLU A 301 -3.21 22.33 14.23
CA GLU A 301 -4.65 22.58 14.11
C GLU A 301 -5.37 21.80 15.24
N ARG A 302 -6.38 22.44 15.86
CA ARG A 302 -7.12 21.98 17.06
C ARG A 302 -7.26 20.44 17.14
N ARG A 303 -7.12 19.90 18.35
CA ARG A 303 -7.28 18.47 18.67
C ARG A 303 -8.47 17.89 17.90
N SER A 304 -8.21 16.90 17.06
CA SER A 304 -9.22 16.12 16.37
C SER A 304 -10.18 15.52 17.39
N GLU A 305 -11.48 15.73 17.19
CA GLU A 305 -12.53 15.19 18.06
C GLU A 305 -12.65 13.67 17.85
N HIS A 306 -12.94 12.94 18.92
CA HIS A 306 -13.16 11.50 18.85
C HIS A 306 -14.53 11.20 18.27
N VAL A 307 -14.56 10.27 17.30
CA VAL A 307 -15.80 9.80 16.69
C VAL A 307 -16.30 8.58 17.45
N ASP A 308 -17.53 8.67 17.96
CA ASP A 308 -18.24 7.52 18.50
C ASP A 308 -18.78 6.65 17.34
N TYR A 309 -18.10 5.55 17.08
CA TYR A 309 -18.43 4.65 15.98
C TYR A 309 -19.71 3.85 16.24
N GLU A 310 -20.16 3.68 17.49
CA GLU A 310 -21.44 3.02 17.78
C GLU A 310 -22.61 3.92 17.42
N SER A 311 -22.52 5.20 17.80
CA SER A 311 -23.48 6.23 17.40
C SER A 311 -23.58 6.36 15.87
N ASN A 312 -22.45 6.36 15.16
CA ASN A 312 -22.42 6.40 13.68
C ASN A 312 -23.08 5.17 13.02
N ARG A 313 -23.10 4.03 13.71
CA ARG A 313 -23.70 2.79 13.20
C ARG A 313 -25.22 2.89 13.09
N THR A 314 -25.85 3.50 14.09
CA THR A 314 -27.32 3.59 14.22
C THR A 314 -27.87 4.97 13.89
N ALA A 315 -27.05 5.90 13.39
CA ALA A 315 -27.44 7.28 13.13
C ALA A 315 -28.68 7.45 12.23
N LEU A 316 -28.95 6.50 11.33
CA LEU A 316 -30.10 6.51 10.41
C LEU A 316 -31.12 5.39 10.70
N TYR A 317 -30.95 4.67 11.81
CA TYR A 317 -31.82 3.53 12.13
C TYR A 317 -33.19 4.01 12.62
N ASP A 318 -34.23 3.57 11.92
CA ASP A 318 -35.62 3.70 12.34
C ASP A 318 -36.32 2.34 12.22
N SER A 319 -37.05 1.94 13.26
CA SER A 319 -37.83 0.70 13.25
C SER A 319 -39.00 0.73 12.28
N GLU A 320 -39.54 1.92 11.96
CA GLU A 320 -40.70 2.08 11.08
C GLU A 320 -40.34 2.00 9.59
N ASN A 321 -39.07 2.21 9.25
CA ASN A 321 -38.62 2.21 7.86
C ASN A 321 -38.64 0.79 7.25
N PRO A 322 -39.08 0.65 5.97
CA PRO A 322 -39.00 -0.61 5.27
C PRO A 322 -37.54 -1.01 5.02
N LYS A 323 -37.25 -2.32 5.03
CA LYS A 323 -35.87 -2.85 4.94
C LYS A 323 -35.08 -2.43 3.68
N ASN A 324 -35.77 -2.02 2.62
CA ASN A 324 -35.21 -1.69 1.30
C ASN A 324 -35.48 -0.23 0.89
N LEU A 325 -35.65 0.67 1.86
CA LEU A 325 -35.88 2.08 1.58
C LEU A 325 -34.73 2.64 0.73
N GLN A 326 -35.05 3.36 -0.35
CA GLN A 326 -34.05 4.05 -1.20
C GLN A 326 -32.93 3.15 -1.76
N LEU A 327 -33.16 1.85 -1.94
CA LEU A 327 -32.12 0.88 -2.34
C LEU A 327 -31.30 1.30 -3.57
N PHE A 328 -31.95 1.66 -4.68
CA PHE A 328 -31.26 2.02 -5.93
C PHE A 328 -30.65 3.42 -5.88
N THR A 329 -31.30 4.36 -5.20
CA THR A 329 -30.77 5.71 -4.99
C THR A 329 -29.51 5.67 -4.14
N GLU A 330 -29.50 4.92 -3.03
CA GLU A 330 -28.30 4.71 -2.21
C GLU A 330 -27.19 3.97 -2.99
N PHE A 331 -27.55 2.99 -3.82
CA PHE A 331 -26.59 2.29 -4.68
C PHE A 331 -25.90 3.24 -5.67
N LEU A 332 -26.67 4.01 -6.44
CA LEU A 332 -26.12 4.95 -7.43
C LEU A 332 -25.31 6.05 -6.75
N GLN A 333 -25.74 6.51 -5.57
CA GLN A 333 -24.98 7.49 -4.79
C GLN A 333 -23.67 6.91 -4.24
N SER A 334 -23.66 5.65 -3.82
CA SER A 334 -22.46 4.97 -3.31
C SER A 334 -21.48 4.57 -4.42
N LEU A 335 -21.99 4.32 -5.63
CA LEU A 335 -21.20 4.01 -6.82
C LEU A 335 -20.66 5.27 -7.51
N ASN A 336 -21.15 6.44 -7.15
CA ASN A 336 -20.65 7.70 -7.69
C ASN A 336 -19.22 7.97 -7.16
N PRO A 337 -18.20 8.03 -8.04
CA PRO A 337 -16.83 8.30 -7.62
C PRO A 337 -16.58 9.76 -7.21
N VAL A 338 -17.50 10.68 -7.55
CA VAL A 338 -17.38 12.10 -7.25
C VAL A 338 -18.16 12.46 -5.99
N ASP A 339 -17.44 12.83 -4.93
CA ASP A 339 -18.04 13.37 -3.72
C ASP A 339 -18.74 14.72 -4.02
N PRO A 340 -20.05 14.85 -3.77
CA PRO A 340 -20.81 16.06 -4.12
C PRO A 340 -20.34 17.29 -3.33
N GLU A 341 -19.96 17.13 -2.06
CA GLU A 341 -19.39 18.21 -1.24
C GLU A 341 -18.06 18.70 -1.83
N ALA A 342 -17.16 17.79 -2.21
CA ALA A 342 -15.86 18.14 -2.79
C ALA A 342 -16.01 18.83 -4.15
N TRP A 343 -17.00 18.43 -4.94
CA TRP A 343 -17.33 19.07 -6.22
C TRP A 343 -17.82 20.52 -6.06
N GLN A 344 -18.69 20.75 -5.07
CA GLN A 344 -19.24 22.08 -4.78
C GLN A 344 -18.17 23.04 -4.23
N LEU A 345 -17.34 22.56 -3.31
CA LEU A 345 -16.28 23.35 -2.67
C LEU A 345 -15.05 23.55 -3.58
N GLY A 346 -14.85 22.67 -4.57
CA GLY A 346 -13.70 22.69 -5.44
C GLY A 346 -13.75 23.76 -6.52
N GLY A 347 -12.62 24.43 -6.74
CA GLY A 347 -12.36 25.26 -7.93
C GLY A 347 -12.24 24.43 -9.21
N TRP A 348 -12.05 25.09 -10.36
CA TRP A 348 -12.03 24.44 -11.68
C TRP A 348 -10.94 23.36 -11.82
N SER A 349 -9.74 23.60 -11.26
CA SER A 349 -8.66 22.62 -11.26
C SER A 349 -8.97 21.37 -10.44
N ASN A 350 -9.58 21.52 -9.26
CA ASN A 350 -9.99 20.38 -8.43
C ASN A 350 -11.09 19.56 -9.11
N ARG A 351 -12.00 20.22 -9.82
CA ARG A 351 -13.05 19.53 -10.61
C ARG A 351 -12.46 18.70 -11.76
N ILE A 352 -11.48 19.23 -12.49
CA ILE A 352 -10.76 18.47 -13.53
C ILE A 352 -10.05 17.26 -12.90
N TYR A 353 -9.38 17.45 -11.76
CA TYR A 353 -8.72 16.38 -11.03
C TYR A 353 -9.72 15.28 -10.61
N LEU A 354 -10.88 15.66 -10.07
CA LEU A 354 -11.93 14.71 -9.69
C LEU A 354 -12.40 13.90 -10.90
N ILE A 355 -12.68 14.56 -12.04
CA ILE A 355 -13.11 13.89 -13.28
C ILE A 355 -12.03 12.93 -13.81
N ALA A 356 -10.77 13.37 -13.85
CA ALA A 356 -9.67 12.56 -14.36
C ALA A 356 -9.47 11.27 -13.55
N ARG A 357 -9.74 11.32 -12.24
CA ARG A 357 -9.62 10.19 -11.32
C ARG A 357 -10.85 9.26 -11.31
N CYS A 358 -12.02 9.74 -11.75
CA CYS A 358 -13.27 8.97 -11.76
C CYS A 358 -13.20 7.54 -12.31
N PRO A 359 -12.65 7.28 -13.53
CA PRO A 359 -12.71 5.94 -14.11
C PRO A 359 -11.96 4.92 -13.25
N LEU A 360 -10.81 5.29 -12.70
CA LEU A 360 -10.01 4.44 -11.82
C LEU A 360 -10.71 4.16 -10.49
N VAL A 361 -11.28 5.20 -9.88
CA VAL A 361 -12.04 5.07 -8.61
C VAL A 361 -13.27 4.20 -8.79
N PHE A 362 -13.99 4.37 -9.89
CA PHE A 362 -15.20 3.61 -10.19
C PHE A 362 -14.89 2.11 -10.28
N VAL A 363 -13.79 1.74 -10.96
CA VAL A 363 -13.35 0.34 -11.04
C VAL A 363 -13.05 -0.22 -9.64
N LEU A 364 -12.36 0.52 -8.79
CA LEU A 364 -12.08 0.08 -7.41
C LEU A 364 -13.35 -0.04 -6.56
N GLN A 365 -14.27 0.91 -6.67
CA GLN A 365 -15.55 0.89 -5.95
C GLN A 365 -16.45 -0.29 -6.36
N LEU A 366 -16.31 -0.79 -7.59
CA LEU A 366 -17.13 -1.90 -8.08
C LEU A 366 -16.83 -3.24 -7.36
N PHE A 367 -15.59 -3.45 -6.89
CA PHE A 367 -15.21 -4.71 -6.25
C PHE A 367 -14.66 -4.57 -4.84
N ILE A 368 -14.15 -3.41 -4.40
CA ILE A 368 -13.62 -3.23 -3.05
C ILE A 368 -14.70 -2.65 -2.13
N PRO A 369 -15.16 -3.40 -1.10
CA PRO A 369 -16.10 -2.87 -0.13
C PRO A 369 -15.46 -1.79 0.75
N VAL A 370 -16.23 -0.75 1.05
CA VAL A 370 -15.81 0.32 1.97
C VAL A 370 -16.21 -0.07 3.39
N VAL A 371 -15.25 -0.10 4.30
CA VAL A 371 -15.50 -0.24 5.74
C VAL A 371 -14.75 0.86 6.47
N ASP A 372 -15.47 1.90 6.86
CA ASP A 372 -14.89 3.10 7.49
C ASP A 372 -15.80 3.57 8.62
N TYR A 373 -15.31 3.50 9.86
CA TYR A 373 -16.07 3.89 11.05
C TYR A 373 -16.24 5.41 11.19
N GLU A 374 -15.46 6.22 10.46
CA GLU A 374 -15.64 7.68 10.38
C GLU A 374 -16.91 8.04 9.59
N LYS A 375 -17.36 7.15 8.69
CA LYS A 375 -18.57 7.35 7.87
C LYS A 375 -19.83 6.84 8.57
N VAL A 376 -20.95 7.51 8.25
CA VAL A 376 -22.29 7.08 8.64
C VAL A 376 -22.57 5.66 8.11
N LYS A 377 -23.27 4.83 8.90
CA LYS A 377 -23.52 3.39 8.61
C LYS A 377 -22.22 2.58 8.38
N HIS A 378 -21.06 3.07 8.81
CA HIS A 378 -19.75 2.50 8.51
C HIS A 378 -19.46 2.32 7.00
N GLY A 379 -20.07 3.16 6.15
CA GLY A 379 -19.97 3.04 4.69
C GLY A 379 -20.87 1.97 4.07
N TRP A 380 -21.82 1.43 4.82
CA TRP A 380 -22.72 0.38 4.34
C TRP A 380 -23.69 0.86 3.26
N SER A 381 -23.66 0.17 2.13
CA SER A 381 -24.67 0.24 1.08
C SER A 381 -25.10 -1.17 0.72
N LYS A 382 -26.39 -1.47 0.89
CA LYS A 382 -26.90 -2.85 0.82
C LYS A 382 -26.63 -3.51 -0.53
N LEU A 383 -27.06 -2.87 -1.62
CA LEU A 383 -26.92 -3.44 -2.97
C LEU A 383 -25.45 -3.52 -3.39
N LEU A 384 -24.68 -2.45 -3.12
CA LEU A 384 -23.26 -2.39 -3.46
C LEU A 384 -22.47 -3.50 -2.75
N ASN A 385 -22.66 -3.67 -1.45
CA ASN A 385 -21.95 -4.69 -0.69
C ASN A 385 -22.35 -6.11 -1.11
N CYS A 386 -23.60 -6.34 -1.50
CA CYS A 386 -24.03 -7.63 -2.07
C CYS A 386 -23.35 -7.90 -3.43
N THR A 387 -23.22 -6.89 -4.29
CA THR A 387 -22.48 -7.04 -5.55
C THR A 387 -20.99 -7.28 -5.31
N GLN A 388 -20.41 -6.59 -4.32
CA GLN A 388 -18.99 -6.70 -3.96
C GLN A 388 -18.63 -8.06 -3.38
N ILE A 389 -19.53 -8.73 -2.65
CA ILE A 389 -19.29 -10.13 -2.20
C ILE A 389 -19.06 -11.08 -3.38
N VAL A 390 -19.71 -10.82 -4.52
CA VAL A 390 -19.57 -11.64 -5.72
C VAL A 390 -18.34 -11.21 -6.52
N THR A 391 -18.18 -9.90 -6.77
CA THR A 391 -17.13 -9.37 -7.63
C THR A 391 -15.75 -9.40 -6.99
N ASN A 392 -15.63 -9.18 -5.68
CA ASN A 392 -14.35 -9.12 -4.96
C ASN A 392 -13.52 -10.40 -5.11
N PRO A 393 -13.98 -11.58 -4.65
CA PRO A 393 -13.20 -12.82 -4.80
C PRO A 393 -13.00 -13.20 -6.27
N PHE A 394 -13.97 -12.94 -7.15
CA PHE A 394 -13.82 -13.21 -8.57
C PHE A 394 -12.65 -12.43 -9.18
N VAL A 395 -12.58 -11.12 -8.93
CA VAL A 395 -11.51 -10.25 -9.46
C VAL A 395 -10.18 -10.59 -8.79
N VAL A 396 -10.13 -10.74 -7.46
CA VAL A 396 -8.89 -11.04 -6.74
C VAL A 396 -8.28 -12.36 -7.19
N ILE A 397 -9.08 -13.44 -7.28
CA ILE A 397 -8.59 -14.76 -7.73
C ILE A 397 -8.11 -14.67 -9.17
N THR A 398 -8.84 -13.98 -10.05
CA THR A 398 -8.44 -13.81 -11.45
C THR A 398 -7.11 -13.09 -11.57
N LEU A 399 -6.93 -11.99 -10.83
CA LEU A 399 -5.70 -11.18 -10.87
C LEU A 399 -4.50 -11.95 -10.33
N VAL A 400 -4.64 -12.62 -9.18
CA VAL A 400 -3.56 -13.42 -8.58
C VAL A 400 -3.20 -14.61 -9.47
N HIS A 401 -4.20 -15.37 -9.94
CA HIS A 401 -3.95 -16.54 -10.78
C HIS A 401 -3.31 -16.17 -12.11
N SER A 402 -3.77 -15.07 -12.73
CA SER A 402 -3.15 -14.54 -13.95
C SER A 402 -1.71 -14.13 -13.70
N GLY A 403 -1.43 -13.40 -12.62
CA GLY A 403 -0.06 -12.99 -12.26
C GLY A 403 0.88 -14.19 -12.03
N VAL A 404 0.42 -15.23 -11.33
CA VAL A 404 1.22 -16.44 -11.08
C VAL A 404 1.47 -17.24 -12.37
N SER A 405 0.45 -17.39 -13.22
CA SER A 405 0.55 -18.14 -14.48
C SER A 405 1.45 -17.44 -15.51
N SER A 406 1.48 -16.10 -15.49
CA SER A 406 2.38 -15.28 -16.33
C SER A 406 2.34 -15.67 -17.82
N VAL A 407 1.16 -16.04 -18.34
CA VAL A 407 0.96 -16.37 -19.76
C VAL A 407 0.56 -15.11 -20.51
N TYR A 408 1.32 -14.74 -21.54
CA TYR A 408 1.11 -13.51 -22.31
C TYR A 408 0.64 -13.78 -23.73
N LYS A 409 -0.34 -12.99 -24.19
CA LYS A 409 -0.75 -12.94 -25.60
C LYS A 409 -0.35 -11.58 -26.17
N SER A 410 0.62 -11.60 -27.08
CA SER A 410 1.24 -10.39 -27.61
C SER A 410 1.82 -9.51 -26.49
N TRP A 411 1.13 -8.44 -26.08
CA TRP A 411 1.61 -7.44 -25.14
C TRP A 411 0.86 -7.42 -23.80
N HIS A 412 -0.23 -8.17 -23.62
CA HIS A 412 -1.00 -8.22 -22.37
C HIS A 412 -1.06 -9.66 -21.84
N ILE A 413 -1.23 -9.78 -20.52
CA ILE A 413 -1.44 -11.07 -19.86
C ILE A 413 -2.80 -11.66 -20.26
N THR A 414 -2.84 -12.96 -20.51
CA THR A 414 -4.12 -13.66 -20.72
C THR A 414 -4.77 -13.89 -19.37
N LEU A 415 -5.95 -13.30 -19.17
CA LEU A 415 -6.74 -13.55 -17.96
C LEU A 415 -7.22 -14.99 -17.96
N ASP A 416 -6.74 -15.77 -17.00
CA ASP A 416 -7.17 -17.16 -16.80
C ASP A 416 -8.35 -17.18 -15.81
N PHE A 417 -9.50 -17.61 -16.31
CA PHE A 417 -10.74 -17.70 -15.54
C PHE A 417 -11.01 -19.10 -14.98
N SER A 418 -10.13 -20.08 -15.21
CA SER A 418 -10.36 -21.50 -14.87
C SER A 418 -10.76 -21.70 -13.41
N VAL A 419 -10.05 -21.06 -12.48
CA VAL A 419 -10.36 -21.11 -11.03
C VAL A 419 -11.47 -20.13 -10.67
N SER A 420 -11.45 -18.91 -11.22
CA SER A 420 -12.38 -17.83 -10.88
C SER A 420 -13.83 -18.15 -11.23
N MET A 421 -14.10 -18.99 -12.24
CA MET A 421 -15.46 -19.38 -12.62
C MET A 421 -16.21 -20.14 -11.51
N TRP A 422 -15.50 -20.77 -10.57
CA TRP A 422 -16.12 -21.47 -9.44
C TRP A 422 -16.50 -20.53 -8.29
N SER A 423 -15.92 -19.33 -8.22
CA SER A 423 -16.18 -18.40 -7.11
C SER A 423 -17.64 -17.92 -7.06
N PRO A 424 -18.32 -17.55 -8.16
CA PRO A 424 -19.73 -17.14 -8.15
C PRO A 424 -20.66 -18.24 -7.66
N CYS A 425 -20.32 -19.52 -7.86
CA CYS A 425 -21.15 -20.64 -7.39
C CYS A 425 -21.35 -20.61 -5.86
N LEU A 426 -20.33 -20.16 -5.11
CA LEU A 426 -20.40 -20.00 -3.66
C LEU A 426 -20.86 -18.61 -3.24
N THR A 427 -20.40 -17.56 -3.92
CA THR A 427 -20.60 -16.18 -3.47
C THR A 427 -21.97 -15.63 -3.86
N VAL A 428 -22.61 -16.11 -4.93
CA VAL A 428 -23.97 -15.69 -5.33
C VAL A 428 -25.02 -16.15 -4.31
N PRO A 429 -25.08 -17.42 -3.87
CA PRO A 429 -26.00 -17.83 -2.80
C PRO A 429 -25.78 -17.03 -1.52
N LEU A 430 -24.52 -16.80 -1.14
CA LEU A 430 -24.17 -16.00 0.03
C LEU A 430 -24.67 -14.55 -0.10
N ALA A 431 -24.51 -13.93 -1.27
CA ALA A 431 -24.99 -12.58 -1.54
C ALA A 431 -26.53 -12.50 -1.46
N ILE A 432 -27.25 -13.52 -1.93
CA ILE A 432 -28.71 -13.59 -1.83
C ILE A 432 -29.14 -13.69 -0.36
N VAL A 433 -28.50 -14.54 0.44
CA VAL A 433 -28.79 -14.66 1.89
C VAL A 433 -28.56 -13.33 2.61
N ILE A 434 -27.44 -12.68 2.34
CA ILE A 434 -27.10 -11.38 2.92
C ILE A 434 -28.09 -10.30 2.47
N PHE A 435 -28.53 -10.32 1.22
CA PHE A 435 -29.53 -9.38 0.70
C PHE A 435 -30.90 -9.57 1.39
N LEU A 436 -31.32 -10.80 1.67
CA LEU A 436 -32.58 -11.08 2.35
C LEU A 436 -32.55 -10.70 3.84
N HIS A 437 -31.41 -10.92 4.50
CA HIS A 437 -31.26 -10.66 5.93
C HIS A 437 -31.00 -9.17 6.25
N SER A 438 -30.20 -8.48 5.43
CA SER A 438 -29.75 -7.11 5.69
C SER A 438 -30.81 -6.03 5.47
N ARG A 439 -30.60 -4.87 6.10
CA ARG A 439 -31.39 -3.63 5.92
C ARG A 439 -30.53 -2.53 5.28
N THR A 440 -31.18 -1.50 4.73
CA THR A 440 -30.53 -0.28 4.19
C THR A 440 -30.05 0.68 5.28
N ASP A 441 -30.80 0.76 6.38
CA ASP A 441 -30.66 1.83 7.39
C ASP A 441 -29.55 1.57 8.41
N VAL A 442 -29.23 0.28 8.65
CA VAL A 442 -28.24 -0.15 9.64
C VAL A 442 -27.37 -1.28 9.08
N PRO A 443 -26.04 -1.22 9.27
CA PRO A 443 -25.17 -2.32 8.87
C PRO A 443 -25.43 -3.59 9.71
N PRO A 444 -25.41 -4.78 9.09
CA PRO A 444 -25.56 -6.03 9.81
C PRO A 444 -24.38 -6.28 10.77
N SER A 445 -24.57 -7.14 11.77
CA SER A 445 -23.50 -7.48 12.73
C SER A 445 -22.26 -8.09 12.08
N TYR A 446 -22.43 -8.84 10.98
CA TYR A 446 -21.34 -9.41 10.20
C TYR A 446 -20.66 -8.42 9.24
N HIS A 447 -21.00 -7.13 9.25
CA HIS A 447 -20.30 -6.10 8.44
C HIS A 447 -18.80 -6.09 8.70
N HIS A 448 -18.36 -6.48 9.89
CA HIS A 448 -16.94 -6.63 10.22
C HIS A 448 -16.21 -7.69 9.36
N LEU A 449 -16.89 -8.67 8.79
CA LEU A 449 -16.25 -9.65 7.89
C LEU A 449 -15.80 -9.00 6.57
N PHE A 450 -16.44 -7.90 6.14
CA PHE A 450 -16.02 -7.15 4.96
C PHE A 450 -14.64 -6.53 5.13
N ILE A 451 -14.18 -6.31 6.36
CA ILE A 451 -12.81 -5.83 6.64
C ILE A 451 -11.79 -6.78 6.01
N ILE A 452 -12.02 -8.10 6.08
CA ILE A 452 -11.13 -9.11 5.51
C ILE A 452 -11.13 -9.00 3.98
N LEU A 453 -12.31 -8.87 3.36
CA LEU A 453 -12.44 -8.68 1.91
C LEU A 453 -11.74 -7.39 1.43
N THR A 454 -11.97 -6.28 2.12
CA THR A 454 -11.32 -4.99 1.83
C THR A 454 -9.80 -5.10 1.97
N PHE A 455 -9.30 -5.74 3.04
CA PHE A 455 -7.87 -5.90 3.28
C PHE A 455 -7.17 -6.64 2.14
N PHE A 456 -7.64 -7.85 1.79
CA PHE A 456 -7.01 -8.66 0.74
C PHE A 456 -7.14 -8.04 -0.65
N SER A 457 -8.30 -7.48 -0.99
CA SER A 457 -8.50 -6.84 -2.31
C SER A 457 -7.70 -5.55 -2.47
N SER A 458 -7.60 -4.74 -1.42
CA SER A 458 -6.73 -3.55 -1.39
C SER A 458 -5.26 -3.95 -1.51
N MET A 459 -4.82 -4.96 -0.75
CA MET A 459 -3.44 -5.47 -0.81
C MET A 459 -3.06 -5.97 -2.21
N VAL A 460 -3.91 -6.76 -2.87
CA VAL A 460 -3.66 -7.25 -4.25
C VAL A 460 -3.63 -6.09 -5.26
N THR A 461 -4.51 -5.09 -5.08
CA THR A 461 -4.50 -3.90 -5.94
C THR A 461 -3.22 -3.08 -5.76
N LEU A 462 -2.75 -2.92 -4.52
CA LEU A 462 -1.50 -2.22 -4.24
C LEU A 462 -0.30 -2.97 -4.79
N TRP A 463 -0.27 -4.30 -4.66
CA TRP A 463 0.77 -5.14 -5.26
C TRP A 463 0.87 -4.90 -6.76
N LEU A 464 -0.25 -5.03 -7.49
CA LEU A 464 -0.27 -4.78 -8.93
C LEU A 464 0.21 -3.36 -9.27
N ALA A 465 -0.32 -2.34 -8.59
CA ALA A 465 0.03 -0.96 -8.88
C ALA A 465 1.52 -0.64 -8.63
N VAL A 466 2.11 -1.19 -7.56
CA VAL A 466 3.55 -1.04 -7.26
C VAL A 466 4.40 -1.72 -8.32
N THR A 467 4.08 -2.97 -8.68
CA THR A 467 4.82 -3.72 -9.69
C THR A 467 4.75 -3.06 -11.08
N GLU A 468 3.60 -2.49 -11.46
CA GLU A 468 3.50 -1.71 -12.71
C GLU A 468 4.31 -0.42 -12.65
N LEU A 469 4.28 0.30 -11.52
CA LEU A 469 5.05 1.52 -11.33
C LEU A 469 6.56 1.26 -11.40
N GLU A 470 7.02 0.14 -10.86
CA GLU A 470 8.40 -0.33 -10.92
C GLU A 470 8.83 -0.63 -12.36
N VAL A 471 8.08 -1.47 -13.07
CA VAL A 471 8.36 -1.83 -14.47
C VAL A 471 8.41 -0.58 -15.36
N LEU A 472 7.44 0.32 -15.21
CA LEU A 472 7.40 1.58 -15.95
C LEU A 472 8.61 2.47 -15.65
N SER A 473 9.01 2.56 -14.39
CA SER A 473 10.18 3.35 -13.97
C SER A 473 11.47 2.78 -14.57
N GLU A 474 11.60 1.46 -14.62
CA GLU A 474 12.77 0.80 -15.22
C GLU A 474 12.85 1.04 -16.74
N ILE A 475 11.72 0.96 -17.44
CA ILE A 475 11.66 1.26 -18.88
C ILE A 475 12.08 2.71 -19.14
N VAL A 476 11.59 3.64 -18.33
CA VAL A 476 12.00 5.04 -18.40
C VAL A 476 13.52 5.18 -18.22
N GLY A 477 14.09 4.47 -17.24
CA GLY A 477 15.54 4.44 -17.02
C GLY A 477 16.35 3.89 -18.17
N ILE A 478 15.88 2.79 -18.76
CA ILE A 478 16.51 2.15 -19.92
C ILE A 478 16.54 3.10 -21.12
N VAL A 479 15.43 3.80 -21.38
CA VAL A 479 15.33 4.75 -22.50
C VAL A 479 16.25 5.96 -22.30
N PHE A 480 16.38 6.46 -21.07
CA PHE A 480 17.35 7.52 -20.74
C PHE A 480 18.80 7.01 -20.62
N ASN A 481 19.05 5.72 -20.83
CA ASN A 481 20.37 5.09 -20.76
C ASN A 481 21.08 5.33 -19.41
N LEU A 482 20.30 5.35 -18.32
CA LEU A 482 20.80 5.38 -16.94
C LEU A 482 21.39 4.01 -16.56
N SER A 483 22.30 3.93 -15.57
CA SER A 483 22.88 2.65 -15.15
C SER A 483 21.92 1.82 -14.29
N GLU A 484 22.04 0.48 -14.31
CA GLU A 484 21.15 -0.43 -13.57
C GLU A 484 21.24 -0.17 -12.07
N SER A 485 22.45 0.00 -11.54
CA SER A 485 22.65 0.32 -10.13
C SER A 485 22.06 1.68 -9.73
N PHE A 486 22.10 2.68 -10.60
CA PHE A 486 21.49 3.98 -10.32
C PHE A 486 19.96 3.88 -10.30
N MET A 487 19.37 3.18 -11.27
CA MET A 487 17.94 2.94 -11.33
C MET A 487 17.43 2.19 -10.09
N ALA A 488 18.14 1.13 -9.68
CA ALA A 488 17.78 0.32 -8.52
C ALA A 488 17.77 1.12 -7.20
N VAL A 489 18.81 1.93 -6.96
CA VAL A 489 18.94 2.69 -5.70
C VAL A 489 17.99 3.89 -5.64
N THR A 490 17.58 4.44 -6.79
CA THR A 490 16.79 5.67 -6.85
C THR A 490 15.34 5.41 -7.21
N PHE A 491 15.04 5.13 -8.46
CA PHE A 491 13.68 5.01 -8.96
C PHE A 491 12.98 3.73 -8.47
N GLU A 492 13.65 2.58 -8.49
CA GLU A 492 13.07 1.31 -8.02
C GLU A 492 12.85 1.32 -6.50
N ALA A 493 13.86 1.81 -5.76
CA ALA A 493 13.75 2.03 -4.32
C ALA A 493 12.58 2.97 -3.95
N VAL A 494 12.46 4.12 -4.62
CA VAL A 494 11.38 5.08 -4.35
C VAL A 494 10.02 4.54 -4.80
N SER A 495 9.94 3.84 -5.92
CA SER A 495 8.71 3.18 -6.38
C SER A 495 8.19 2.19 -5.34
N ASN A 496 9.06 1.32 -4.84
CA ASN A 496 8.72 0.37 -3.78
C ASN A 496 8.37 1.08 -2.45
N ALA A 497 9.01 2.20 -2.12
CA ALA A 497 8.68 3.02 -0.94
C ALA A 497 7.37 3.82 -1.07
N THR A 498 6.79 3.91 -2.28
CA THR A 498 5.68 4.82 -2.55
C THR A 498 4.39 4.51 -1.76
N PRO A 499 3.94 3.24 -1.61
CA PRO A 499 2.82 2.92 -0.72
C PRO A 499 3.04 3.41 0.70
N ASP A 500 4.24 3.19 1.24
CA ASP A 500 4.62 3.63 2.59
C ASP A 500 4.54 5.14 2.74
N ILE A 501 5.16 5.87 1.81
CA ILE A 501 5.15 7.34 1.81
C ILE A 501 3.71 7.86 1.79
N ILE A 502 2.86 7.30 0.92
CA ILE A 502 1.45 7.69 0.79
C ILE A 502 0.65 7.37 2.07
N ALA A 503 0.81 6.17 2.63
CA ALA A 503 0.09 5.73 3.83
C ALA A 503 0.47 6.57 5.04
N ASN A 504 1.76 6.78 5.26
CA ASN A 504 2.27 7.57 6.39
C ASN A 504 1.93 9.05 6.24
N TYR A 505 1.98 9.58 5.01
CA TYR A 505 1.49 10.93 4.69
C TYR A 505 0.02 11.09 5.10
N GLN A 506 -0.85 10.19 4.65
CA GLN A 506 -2.29 10.26 4.95
C GLN A 506 -2.58 10.12 6.44
N LEU A 507 -1.89 9.21 7.14
CA LEU A 507 -2.05 9.06 8.59
C LEU A 507 -1.59 10.29 9.37
N ALA A 508 -0.46 10.90 8.97
CA ALA A 508 0.00 12.13 9.58
C ALA A 508 -1.03 13.26 9.42
N LEU A 509 -1.64 13.37 8.22
CA LEU A 509 -2.70 14.33 7.97
C LEU A 509 -3.96 14.11 8.81
N GLN A 510 -4.29 12.85 9.08
CA GLN A 510 -5.43 12.46 9.93
C GLN A 510 -5.13 12.63 11.44
N GLY A 511 -3.95 13.10 11.81
CA GLY A 511 -3.55 13.30 13.21
C GLY A 511 -2.96 12.05 13.88
N TYR A 512 -2.58 11.04 13.10
CA TYR A 512 -1.89 9.82 13.56
C TYR A 512 -0.39 9.86 13.28
N GLY A 513 0.27 11.01 13.50
CA GLY A 513 1.70 11.19 13.23
C GLY A 513 2.60 10.22 14.01
N ARG A 514 2.22 9.87 15.26
CA ARG A 514 2.93 8.86 16.06
C ARG A 514 2.89 7.48 15.42
N MET A 515 1.73 7.06 14.94
CA MET A 515 1.54 5.78 14.25
C MET A 515 2.31 5.74 12.92
N ALA A 516 2.24 6.81 12.13
CA ALA A 516 2.96 6.94 10.87
C ALA A 516 4.48 6.87 11.09
N PHE A 517 5.02 7.61 12.06
CA PHE A 517 6.46 7.58 12.35
C PHE A 517 6.91 6.24 12.91
N ALA A 518 6.08 5.59 13.73
CA ALA A 518 6.35 4.23 14.20
C ALA A 518 6.45 3.23 13.03
N ALA A 519 5.58 3.33 12.02
CA ALA A 519 5.67 2.53 10.80
C ALA A 519 6.88 2.86 9.93
N ILE A 520 7.31 4.14 9.87
CA ILE A 520 8.54 4.54 9.15
C ILE A 520 9.78 3.84 9.71
N ILE A 521 9.82 3.55 11.01
CA ILE A 521 10.92 2.80 11.62
C ILE A 521 10.69 1.29 11.55
N GLY A 522 9.48 0.82 11.86
CA GLY A 522 9.15 -0.61 11.89
C GLY A 522 9.10 -1.28 10.50
N GLY A 523 8.66 -0.54 9.48
CA GLY A 523 8.54 -0.99 8.09
C GLY A 523 9.86 -1.48 7.53
N PRO A 524 10.94 -0.67 7.54
CA PRO A 524 12.25 -1.12 7.09
C PRO A 524 12.81 -2.33 7.84
N VAL A 525 12.59 -2.42 9.16
CA VAL A 525 13.00 -3.61 9.95
C VAL A 525 12.31 -4.87 9.42
N PHE A 526 11.02 -4.77 9.11
CA PHE A 526 10.27 -5.88 8.52
C PHE A 526 10.69 -6.18 7.08
N ALA A 527 10.91 -5.15 6.25
CA ALA A 527 11.31 -5.28 4.85
C ALA A 527 12.69 -5.96 4.69
N ILE A 528 13.66 -5.62 5.55
CA ILE A 528 14.98 -6.25 5.58
C ILE A 528 14.85 -7.76 5.84
N PHE A 529 14.03 -8.15 6.81
CA PHE A 529 13.80 -9.55 7.14
C PHE A 529 13.12 -10.30 5.97
N GLN A 530 12.04 -9.74 5.45
CA GLN A 530 11.23 -10.34 4.40
C GLN A 530 12.03 -10.64 3.14
N ARG A 531 12.79 -9.65 2.65
CA ARG A 531 13.52 -9.74 1.39
C ARG A 531 14.67 -10.74 1.44
N PHE A 532 15.14 -11.07 2.64
CA PHE A 532 16.12 -12.12 2.85
C PHE A 532 15.54 -13.54 2.69
N TRP A 533 14.27 -13.76 3.05
CA TRP A 533 13.63 -15.08 2.89
C TRP A 533 13.36 -15.44 1.42
N SER A 534 13.21 -14.43 0.56
CA SER A 534 12.99 -14.62 -0.88
C SER A 534 14.27 -14.81 -1.71
N ALA A 535 15.44 -14.50 -1.14
CA ALA A 535 16.75 -14.69 -1.77
C ALA A 535 17.31 -16.07 -1.42
#